data_AF-A0A4R5XHZ5-F1
#
_entry.id   AF-A0A4R5XHZ5-F1
#
_cell.length_a   1.000
_cell.length_b   1.000
_cell.length_c   1.000
_cell.angle_alpha   90.00
_cell.angle_beta   90.00
_cell.angle_gamma   90.00
#
_symmetry.space_group_name_H-M   'P 1'
#
loop_
_entity.id
_entity.type
_entity.pdbx_description
1 polymer ?
#
loop_
_entity_poly.entity_id
_entity_poly.type
_entity_poly.pdbx_seq_one_letter_code
_entity_poly.pdbx_strand_id
1 'polypeptide(L)'
;MIDYTYFQTQLEKDYTSQETIAVDQPVIKCITIASAQLIHQLRECKYCSDYESRKIQRAVNAIEKEILSKTSSSRVLAHMLARTQKMIDAVRKTPEILLAYARWKSLVDVSIKSSLK
;
A
#
# COMPACT_ATOMS: atom_id res chain seq x y z
N MET A 1 -33.74 15.35 23.73
CA MET A 1 -33.03 16.14 22.72
C MET A 1 -31.57 15.72 22.81
N ILE A 2 -31.03 15.08 21.77
CA ILE A 2 -29.64 14.58 21.80
C ILE A 2 -28.71 15.80 21.77
N ASP A 3 -27.78 15.86 22.71
CA ASP A 3 -26.85 16.98 22.85
C ASP A 3 -25.72 16.87 21.83
N TYR A 4 -25.90 17.54 20.69
CA TYR A 4 -24.94 17.54 19.59
C TYR A 4 -23.61 18.19 19.96
N THR A 5 -23.58 19.04 20.99
CA THR A 5 -22.36 19.75 21.41
C THR A 5 -21.34 18.81 22.04
N TYR A 6 -21.81 17.80 22.76
CA TYR A 6 -20.98 16.73 23.33
C TYR A 6 -20.30 15.90 22.23
N PHE A 7 -21.05 15.53 21.19
CA PHE A 7 -20.49 14.78 20.07
C PHE A 7 -19.49 15.59 19.23
N GLN A 8 -19.76 16.89 19.01
CA GLN A 8 -18.81 17.78 18.33
C GLN A 8 -17.51 17.93 19.12
N THR A 9 -17.58 18.20 20.42
CA THR A 9 -16.38 18.36 21.26
C THR A 9 -15.60 17.05 21.41
N GLN A 10 -16.26 15.89 21.38
CA GLN A 10 -15.58 14.60 21.38
C GLN A 10 -14.85 14.34 20.04
N LEU A 11 -15.50 14.63 18.90
CA LEU A 11 -14.90 14.53 17.57
C LEU A 11 -13.71 15.46 17.39
N GLU A 12 -13.83 16.71 17.84
CA GLU A 12 -12.73 17.68 17.80
C GLU A 12 -11.55 17.21 18.65
N LYS A 13 -11.80 16.72 19.88
CA LYS A 13 -10.74 16.18 20.75
C LYS A 13 -10.08 14.93 20.18
N ASP A 14 -10.83 14.04 19.54
CA ASP A 14 -10.28 12.86 18.87
C ASP A 14 -9.43 13.26 17.65
N TYR A 15 -9.79 14.36 16.98
CA TYR A 15 -9.02 14.92 15.86
C TYR A 15 -7.73 15.60 16.34
N THR A 16 -7.80 16.45 17.37
CA THR A 16 -6.63 17.18 17.91
C THR A 16 -5.67 16.26 18.67
N SER A 17 -6.15 15.18 19.28
CA SER A 17 -5.29 14.22 20.00
C SER A 17 -4.48 13.30 19.06
N GLN A 18 -4.73 13.33 17.75
CA GLN A 18 -3.90 12.66 16.74
C GLN A 18 -2.84 13.58 16.10
N GLU A 19 -2.82 14.88 16.41
CA GLU A 19 -1.95 15.85 15.71
C GLU A 19 -0.47 15.88 16.17
N THR A 20 -0.05 15.04 17.12
CA THR A 20 1.33 15.07 17.64
C THR A 20 2.18 13.83 17.35
N ILE A 21 1.69 12.89 16.53
CA ILE A 21 2.51 11.77 16.03
C ILE A 21 2.46 11.77 14.51
N ALA A 22 3.43 12.46 13.91
CA ALA A 22 3.98 12.29 12.57
C ALA A 22 2.98 12.14 11.40
N VAL A 23 2.98 13.12 10.51
CA VAL A 23 2.74 13.01 9.05
C VAL A 23 2.60 11.56 8.55
N ASP A 24 1.39 10.99 8.59
CA ASP A 24 1.12 9.65 8.04
C ASP A 24 -0.19 9.71 7.27
N GLN A 25 -0.05 10.06 6.00
CA GLN A 25 -1.12 10.25 5.05
C GLN A 25 -2.01 8.99 5.02
N PRO A 26 -3.35 9.11 5.03
CA PRO A 26 -4.27 7.96 4.99
C PRO A 26 -3.97 7.00 3.83
N VAL A 27 -3.42 7.52 2.74
CA VAL A 27 -2.95 6.76 1.57
C VAL A 27 -1.82 5.79 1.90
N ILE A 28 -0.84 6.20 2.72
CA ILE A 28 0.30 5.37 3.13
C ILE A 28 -0.20 4.16 3.93
N LYS A 29 -1.10 4.38 4.90
CA LYS A 29 -1.73 3.30 5.67
C LYS A 29 -2.48 2.31 4.77
N CYS A 30 -3.21 2.82 3.77
CA CYS A 30 -3.88 1.97 2.79
C CYS A 30 -2.90 1.13 1.96
N ILE A 31 -1.73 1.70 1.59
CA ILE A 31 -0.69 1.00 0.84
C ILE A 31 -0.10 -0.14 1.67
N THR A 32 0.26 0.11 2.93
CA THR A 32 0.78 -0.93 3.84
C THR A 32 -0.21 -2.08 4.03
N ILE A 33 -1.49 -1.78 4.22
CA ILE A 33 -2.54 -2.81 4.33
C ILE A 33 -2.65 -3.60 3.02
N ALA A 34 -2.65 -2.92 1.86
CA ALA A 34 -2.73 -3.59 0.57
C ALA A 34 -1.48 -4.44 0.27
N SER A 35 -0.29 -3.99 0.67
CA SER A 35 0.96 -4.74 0.59
C SER A 35 0.85 -6.04 1.39
N ALA A 36 0.40 -5.95 2.65
CA ALA A 36 0.21 -7.11 3.52
C ALA A 36 -0.81 -8.11 2.94
N GLN A 37 -1.92 -7.62 2.39
CA GLN A 37 -2.93 -8.46 1.73
C GLN A 37 -2.35 -9.19 0.52
N LEU A 38 -1.61 -8.50 -0.36
CA LEU A 38 -0.97 -9.11 -1.52
C LEU A 38 0.05 -10.19 -1.11
N ILE A 39 0.88 -9.89 -0.10
CA ILE A 39 1.86 -10.85 0.43
C ILE A 39 1.18 -12.08 1.02
N HIS A 40 0.08 -11.89 1.73
CA HIS A 40 -0.71 -12.99 2.28
C HIS A 40 -1.26 -13.89 1.17
N GLN A 41 -1.88 -13.32 0.14
CA GLN A 41 -2.39 -14.08 -1.01
C GLN A 41 -1.29 -14.84 -1.76
N LEU A 42 -0.10 -14.24 -1.92
CA LEU A 42 1.06 -14.91 -2.53
C LEU A 42 1.58 -16.09 -1.70
N ARG A 43 1.40 -16.07 -0.37
CA ARG A 43 1.77 -17.16 0.54
C ARG A 43 0.72 -18.27 0.56
N GLU A 44 -0.56 -17.92 0.46
CA GLU A 44 -1.66 -18.91 0.42
C GLU A 44 -1.79 -19.61 -0.94
N CYS A 45 -1.20 -19.04 -1.99
CA CYS A 45 -1.19 -19.60 -3.32
C CYS A 45 -0.40 -20.93 -3.40
N LYS A 46 -1.11 -22.05 -3.27
CA LYS A 46 -0.54 -23.42 -3.36
C LYS A 46 0.16 -23.73 -4.69
N TYR A 47 -0.21 -23.04 -5.77
CA TYR A 47 0.32 -23.26 -7.12
C TYR A 47 1.41 -22.26 -7.52
N CYS A 48 1.70 -21.29 -6.66
CA CYS A 48 2.75 -20.31 -6.89
C CYS A 48 4.10 -20.90 -6.46
N SER A 49 5.15 -20.60 -7.22
CA SER A 49 6.50 -20.96 -6.81
C SER A 49 6.92 -20.12 -5.61
N ASP A 50 7.35 -20.77 -4.53
CA ASP A 50 7.91 -20.11 -3.34
C ASP A 50 9.02 -19.11 -3.66
N TYR A 51 9.81 -19.40 -4.70
CA TYR A 51 10.89 -18.52 -5.15
C TYR A 51 10.32 -17.21 -5.74
N GLU A 52 9.37 -17.32 -6.66
CA GLU A 52 8.74 -16.14 -7.28
C GLU A 52 7.89 -15.36 -6.28
N SER A 53 7.14 -16.03 -5.39
CA SER A 53 6.38 -15.38 -4.32
C SER A 53 7.28 -14.56 -3.40
N ARG A 54 8.44 -15.10 -2.99
CA ARG A 54 9.43 -14.36 -2.18
C ARG A 54 10.04 -13.19 -2.92
N LYS A 55 10.29 -13.34 -4.22
CA LYS A 55 10.85 -12.28 -5.08
C LYS A 55 9.86 -11.12 -5.25
N ILE A 56 8.58 -11.42 -5.46
CA ILE A 56 7.50 -10.42 -5.51
C ILE A 56 7.34 -9.76 -4.15
N GLN A 57 7.32 -10.52 -3.04
CA GLN A 57 7.26 -9.96 -1.70
C GLN A 57 8.39 -8.95 -1.43
N ARG A 58 9.62 -9.26 -1.84
CA ARG A 58 10.75 -8.33 -1.71
C ARG A 58 10.54 -7.06 -2.53
N ALA A 59 9.99 -7.18 -3.74
CA ALA A 59 9.71 -6.02 -4.59
C ALA A 59 8.61 -5.12 -4.00
N VAL A 60 7.53 -5.71 -3.48
CA VAL A 60 6.44 -4.99 -2.78
C VAL A 60 6.97 -4.25 -1.56
N ASN A 61 7.73 -4.94 -0.70
CA ASN A 61 8.34 -4.33 0.49
C ASN A 61 9.34 -3.21 0.12
N ALA A 62 10.06 -3.33 -0.99
CA ALA A 62 10.99 -2.31 -1.44
C ALA A 62 10.26 -1.05 -1.91
N ILE A 63 9.14 -1.20 -2.63
CA ILE A 63 8.29 -0.07 -3.04
C ILE A 63 7.69 0.60 -1.82
N GLU A 64 7.18 -0.17 -0.86
CA GLU A 64 6.65 0.39 0.40
C GLU A 64 7.71 1.19 1.15
N LYS A 65 8.94 0.68 1.28
CA LYS A 65 10.05 1.41 1.89
C LYS A 65 10.41 2.69 1.13
N GLU A 66 10.39 2.66 -0.19
CA GLU A 66 10.67 3.83 -1.02
C GLU A 66 9.59 4.91 -0.84
N ILE A 67 8.31 4.52 -0.76
CA ILE A 67 7.18 5.45 -0.49
C ILE A 67 7.32 6.09 0.89
N LEU A 68 7.70 5.30 1.91
CA LEU A 68 7.94 5.76 3.28
C LEU A 68 9.24 6.55 3.43
N SER A 69 10.09 6.58 2.41
CA SER A 69 11.37 7.28 2.48
C SER A 69 11.18 8.79 2.41
N LYS A 70 12.04 9.53 3.11
CA LYS A 70 12.05 11.01 3.08
C LYS A 70 12.38 11.58 1.69
N THR A 71 12.94 10.78 0.79
CA THR A 71 13.42 11.17 -0.54
C THR A 71 12.78 10.31 -1.63
N SER A 72 11.49 10.02 -1.49
CA SER A 72 10.79 9.15 -2.44
C SER A 72 10.86 9.71 -3.86
N SER A 73 11.32 8.89 -4.81
CA SER A 73 11.40 9.30 -6.21
C SER A 73 10.30 8.65 -7.03
N SER A 74 9.40 9.46 -7.59
CA SER A 74 8.31 9.01 -8.47
C SER A 74 8.82 8.20 -9.67
N ARG A 75 9.98 8.56 -10.24
CA ARG A 75 10.63 7.84 -11.34
C ARG A 75 11.14 6.46 -10.91
N VAL A 76 11.73 6.36 -9.71
CA VAL A 76 12.20 5.08 -9.16
C VAL A 76 11.01 4.19 -8.85
N LEU A 77 9.98 4.73 -8.20
CA LEU A 77 8.74 4.01 -7.90
C LEU A 77 8.05 3.49 -9.15
N ALA A 78 7.95 4.30 -10.22
CA ALA A 78 7.38 3.87 -11.50
C ALA A 78 8.18 2.72 -12.13
N HIS A 79 9.51 2.78 -12.09
CA HIS A 79 10.38 1.71 -12.59
C HIS A 79 10.24 0.43 -11.76
N MET A 80 10.21 0.55 -10.43
CA MET A 80 9.99 -0.58 -9.53
C MET A 80 8.62 -1.21 -9.75
N LEU A 81 7.57 -0.40 -9.91
CA LEU A 81 6.20 -0.87 -10.18
C LEU A 81 6.12 -1.63 -11.50
N ALA A 82 6.73 -1.10 -12.57
CA ALA A 82 6.80 -1.77 -13.86
C ALA A 82 7.55 -3.11 -13.79
N ARG A 83 8.61 -3.19 -12.97
CA ARG A 83 9.32 -4.44 -12.72
C ARG A 83 8.46 -5.44 -11.95
N THR A 84 7.74 -5.00 -10.92
CA THR A 84 6.83 -5.84 -10.14
C THR A 84 5.68 -6.37 -10.99
N GLN A 85 5.14 -5.57 -11.91
CA GLN A 85 4.14 -6.01 -12.90
C GLN A 85 4.66 -7.19 -13.73
N LYS A 86 5.88 -7.10 -14.28
CA LYS A 86 6.50 -8.20 -15.03
C LYS A 86 6.68 -9.47 -14.19
N MET A 87 6.99 -9.33 -12.89
CA MET A 87 7.12 -10.48 -12.00
C MET A 87 5.76 -11.14 -11.74
N ILE A 88 4.72 -10.36 -11.45
CA ILE A 88 3.35 -10.88 -11.31
C ILE A 88 2.89 -11.55 -12.60
N ASP A 89 3.26 -11.00 -13.75
CA ASP A 89 2.91 -11.56 -15.06
C ASP A 89 3.56 -12.91 -15.35
N ALA A 90 4.71 -13.19 -14.75
CA ALA A 90 5.42 -14.46 -14.88
C ALA A 90 4.91 -15.58 -13.96
N VAL A 91 4.07 -15.27 -12.97
CA VAL A 91 3.55 -16.26 -12.01
C VAL A 91 2.18 -16.76 -12.44
N ARG A 92 1.87 -18.02 -12.12
CA ARG A 92 0.51 -18.57 -12.26
C ARG A 92 -0.43 -17.80 -11.32
N LYS A 93 -1.36 -17.04 -11.90
CA LYS A 93 -2.19 -16.09 -11.16
C LYS A 93 -3.52 -16.73 -10.78
N THR A 94 -3.91 -16.59 -9.53
CA THR A 94 -5.30 -16.80 -9.12
C THR A 94 -6.06 -15.47 -9.18
N PRO A 95 -7.41 -15.49 -9.27
CA PRO A 95 -8.22 -14.27 -9.25
C PRO A 95 -7.95 -13.39 -8.01
N GLU A 96 -7.70 -14.01 -6.86
CA GLU A 96 -7.45 -13.31 -5.59
C GLU A 96 -6.16 -12.51 -5.63
N ILE A 97 -5.08 -13.08 -6.20
CA ILE A 97 -3.80 -12.39 -6.39
C ILE A 97 -3.95 -11.22 -7.36
N LEU A 98 -4.70 -11.42 -8.45
CA LEU A 98 -4.96 -10.36 -9.43
C LEU A 98 -5.70 -9.18 -8.82
N LEU A 99 -6.75 -9.46 -8.04
CA LEU A 99 -7.52 -8.43 -7.34
C LEU A 99 -6.68 -7.71 -6.28
N ALA A 100 -5.95 -8.46 -5.45
CA ALA A 100 -5.07 -7.89 -4.45
C ALA A 100 -3.98 -7.01 -5.08
N TYR A 101 -3.37 -7.48 -6.18
CA TYR A 101 -2.36 -6.73 -6.91
C TYR A 101 -2.94 -5.48 -7.58
N ALA A 102 -4.10 -5.56 -8.22
CA ALA A 102 -4.75 -4.41 -8.84
C ALA A 102 -5.07 -3.31 -7.81
N ARG A 103 -5.59 -3.70 -6.65
CA ARG A 103 -5.84 -2.78 -5.53
C ARG A 103 -4.56 -2.11 -5.05
N TRP A 104 -3.52 -2.90 -4.79
CA TRP A 104 -2.22 -2.39 -4.35
C TRP A 104 -1.59 -1.45 -5.39
N LYS A 105 -1.58 -1.86 -6.66
CA LYS A 105 -1.05 -1.07 -7.78
C LYS A 105 -1.76 0.29 -7.89
N SER A 106 -3.08 0.32 -7.80
CA SER A 106 -3.83 1.58 -7.89
C SER A 106 -3.44 2.56 -6.79
N LEU A 107 -3.19 2.08 -5.57
CA LEU A 107 -2.77 2.93 -4.46
C LEU A 107 -1.34 3.46 -4.64
N VAL A 108 -0.44 2.61 -5.12
CA VAL A 108 0.94 3.01 -5.46
C VAL A 108 0.94 4.03 -6.60
N ASP A 109 0.13 3.83 -7.65
CA ASP A 109 0.01 4.77 -8.76
C ASP A 109 -0.50 6.15 -8.30
N VAL A 110 -1.44 6.18 -7.34
CA VAL A 110 -1.90 7.44 -6.71
C VAL A 110 -0.75 8.10 -5.96
N SER A 111 0.02 7.33 -5.18
CA SER A 111 1.19 7.84 -4.44
C SER A 111 2.26 8.43 -5.39
N ILE A 112 2.57 7.74 -6.50
CA ILE A 112 3.52 8.21 -7.51
C ILE A 112 3.05 9.54 -8.12
N LYS A 113 1.75 9.64 -8.44
CA LYS A 113 1.16 10.85 -9.02
C LYS A 113 1.07 12.00 -8.01
N SER A 114 0.86 11.72 -6.73
CA SER A 114 0.81 12.75 -5.69
C SER A 114 2.20 13.30 -5.35
N SER A 115 3.26 12.48 -5.46
CA SER A 115 4.65 12.92 -5.25
C SER A 115 5.22 13.75 -6.43
N LEU A 116 4.42 14.01 -7.48
CA LEU A 116 4.78 14.85 -8.63
C LEU A 116 4.31 16.32 -8.48
N LYS A 117 3.87 16.75 -7.30
CA LYS A 117 3.49 18.15 -7.02
C LYS A 117 4.61 18.92 -6.32
#